data_AF-A0A848NP73-F1
#
_entry.id   AF-A0A848NP73-F1
#
_cell.length_a   1.000
_cell.length_b   1.000
_cell.length_c   1.000
_cell.angle_alpha   90.00
_cell.angle_beta   90.00
_cell.angle_gamma   90.00
#
_symmetry.space_group_name_H-M   'P 1'
#
loop_
_entity.id
_entity.type
_entity.pdbx_description
1 polymer ?
#
loop_
_entity_poly.entity_id
_entity_poly.type
_entity_poly.pdbx_seq_one_letter_code
_entity_poly.pdbx_strand_id
1 'polypeptide(L)'
;MTLDFEPGLTDRYTSLRDCVATGIYKRGLSKCAIDLNESVGNLSNKLSENPNRHFNIEDFERYLETSGDMTPLHYLVEKYLRRRLDTKQAALAQIQALGPELIDLLKKAGIST
;
A
#
# COMPACT_ATOMS: atom_id res chain seq x y z
N MET A 1 -12.20 11.65 -0.28
CA MET A 1 -11.84 10.49 0.55
C MET A 1 -10.39 10.68 0.95
N THR A 2 -10.11 10.89 2.23
CA THR A 2 -8.74 11.03 2.77
C THR A 2 -8.33 9.66 3.29
N LEU A 3 -7.25 9.10 2.76
CA LEU A 3 -6.70 7.84 3.22
C LEU A 3 -5.73 8.14 4.36
N ASP A 4 -6.12 7.80 5.60
CA ASP A 4 -5.21 7.82 6.75
C ASP A 4 -4.33 6.57 6.68
N PHE A 5 -3.08 6.76 6.30
CA PHE A 5 -2.09 5.69 6.24
C PHE A 5 -1.34 5.62 7.57
N GLU A 6 -1.41 4.49 8.26
CA GLU A 6 -0.45 4.19 9.32
C GLU A 6 0.93 3.97 8.67
N PRO A 7 1.96 4.77 8.99
CA PRO A 7 3.28 4.57 8.43
C PRO A 7 3.96 3.30 9.01
N GLY A 8 4.97 2.80 8.29
CA GLY A 8 5.84 1.72 8.77
C GLY A 8 5.34 0.32 8.45
N LEU A 9 4.41 0.15 7.50
CA LEU A 9 4.02 -1.18 7.04
C LEU A 9 5.15 -1.84 6.24
N THR A 10 5.97 -1.06 5.54
CA THR A 10 7.15 -1.57 4.82
C THR A 10 8.28 -2.02 5.73
N ASP A 11 8.30 -1.53 6.96
CA ASP A 11 9.25 -1.98 8.00
C ASP A 11 8.72 -3.22 8.73
N ARG A 12 7.39 -3.32 8.87
CA ARG A 12 6.70 -4.45 9.52
C ARG A 12 6.61 -5.71 8.64
N TYR A 13 6.51 -5.54 7.33
CA TYR A 13 6.27 -6.65 6.39
C TYR A 13 7.27 -6.66 5.24
N THR A 14 7.79 -7.84 4.95
CA THR A 14 8.80 -8.03 3.90
C THR A 14 8.19 -8.11 2.50
N SER A 15 6.93 -8.58 2.40
CA SER A 15 6.20 -8.73 1.15
C SER A 15 4.68 -8.61 1.32
N LEU A 16 3.95 -8.50 0.21
CA LEU A 16 2.48 -8.53 0.24
C LEU A 16 1.97 -9.86 0.83
N ARG A 17 2.59 -10.99 0.42
CA ARG A 17 2.26 -12.32 0.94
C ARG A 17 2.46 -12.41 2.44
N ASP A 18 3.56 -11.86 2.95
CA ASP A 18 3.86 -11.81 4.39
C ASP A 18 2.81 -11.00 5.17
N CYS A 19 2.40 -9.84 4.64
CA CYS A 19 1.33 -9.03 5.21
C CYS A 19 -0.02 -9.79 5.25
N VAL A 20 -0.41 -10.41 4.14
CA VAL A 20 -1.64 -11.22 4.04
C VAL A 20 -1.58 -12.43 4.97
N ALA A 21 -0.46 -13.17 4.97
CA ALA A 21 -0.27 -14.33 5.82
C ALA A 21 -0.40 -13.96 7.30
N THR A 22 0.25 -12.87 7.72
CA THR A 22 0.13 -12.36 9.10
C THR A 22 -1.32 -12.02 9.45
N GLY A 23 -2.04 -11.36 8.54
CA GLY A 23 -3.47 -11.05 8.71
C GLY A 23 -4.33 -12.30 8.85
N ILE A 24 -4.13 -13.29 8.00
CA ILE A 24 -4.85 -14.57 8.02
C ILE A 24 -4.56 -15.35 9.31
N TYR A 25 -3.30 -15.48 9.71
CA TYR A 25 -2.94 -16.20 10.94
C TYR A 25 -3.50 -15.52 12.19
N LYS A 26 -3.51 -14.18 12.24
CA LYS A 26 -4.10 -13.41 13.35
C LYS A 26 -5.62 -13.61 13.46
N ARG A 27 -6.33 -13.75 12.34
CA ARG A 27 -7.80 -13.96 12.30
C ARG A 27 -8.19 -15.43 12.47
N GLY A 28 -7.23 -16.33 12.29
CA GLY A 28 -7.39 -17.77 12.35
C GLY A 28 -7.43 -18.40 10.96
N LEU A 29 -6.42 -19.20 10.65
CA LEU A 29 -6.25 -19.84 9.33
C LEU A 29 -7.50 -20.63 8.91
N SER A 30 -8.11 -21.41 9.80
CA SER A 30 -9.29 -22.23 9.47
C SER A 30 -10.51 -21.39 9.09
N LYS A 31 -10.71 -20.25 9.76
CA LYS A 31 -11.80 -19.34 9.46
C LYS A 31 -11.59 -18.72 8.07
N CYS A 32 -10.41 -18.17 7.83
CA CYS A 32 -10.09 -17.57 6.54
C CYS A 32 -10.11 -18.59 5.40
N ALA A 33 -9.75 -19.85 5.64
CA ALA A 33 -9.88 -20.90 4.64
C ALA A 33 -11.34 -21.09 4.20
N ILE A 34 -12.30 -21.08 5.13
CA ILE A 34 -13.72 -21.14 4.82
C ILE A 34 -14.15 -19.92 3.98
N ASP A 35 -13.78 -18.72 4.42
CA ASP A 35 -14.12 -17.46 3.73
C ASP A 35 -13.54 -17.42 2.30
N LEU A 36 -12.34 -17.96 2.11
CA LEU A 36 -11.66 -18.04 0.83
C LEU A 36 -12.12 -19.23 -0.04
N ASN A 37 -13.05 -20.06 0.45
CA ASN A 37 -13.46 -21.31 -0.20
C ASN A 37 -12.28 -22.24 -0.50
N GLU A 38 -11.41 -22.40 0.50
CA GLU A 38 -10.17 -23.16 0.43
C GLU A 38 -10.08 -24.20 1.53
N SER A 39 -9.29 -25.26 1.29
CA SER A 39 -8.89 -26.15 2.37
C SER A 39 -7.77 -25.49 3.20
N VAL A 40 -7.76 -25.74 4.51
CA VAL A 40 -6.75 -25.18 5.45
C VAL A 40 -5.33 -25.50 4.98
N GLY A 41 -5.08 -26.74 4.54
CA GLY A 41 -3.77 -27.17 4.05
C GLY A 41 -3.39 -26.50 2.73
N ASN A 42 -4.32 -26.32 1.80
CA ASN A 42 -4.04 -25.62 0.54
C ASN A 42 -3.73 -24.14 0.79
N LEU A 43 -4.52 -23.47 1.64
CA LEU A 43 -4.27 -22.08 2.01
C LEU A 43 -2.91 -21.90 2.70
N SER A 44 -2.58 -22.77 3.66
CA SER A 44 -1.24 -22.74 4.30
C SER A 44 -0.11 -22.88 3.29
N ASN A 45 -0.24 -23.80 2.33
CA ASN A 45 0.73 -23.97 1.25
C ASN A 45 0.84 -22.73 0.36
N LYS A 46 -0.30 -22.12 -0.03
CA LYS A 46 -0.33 -20.87 -0.82
C LYS A 46 0.35 -19.69 -0.11
N LEU A 47 0.27 -19.64 1.21
CA LEU A 47 0.85 -18.58 2.04
C LEU A 47 2.34 -18.81 2.36
N SER A 48 2.84 -20.03 2.15
CA SER A 48 4.26 -20.36 2.30
C SER A 48 5.08 -19.94 1.08
N GLU A 49 6.41 -20.12 1.12
CA GLU A 49 7.31 -19.86 -0.03
C GLU A 49 7.29 -20.99 -1.07
N ASN A 50 6.17 -21.70 -1.19
CA ASN A 50 6.04 -22.84 -2.10
C ASN A 50 5.99 -22.34 -3.57
N PRO A 51 6.92 -22.80 -4.43
CA PRO A 51 6.96 -22.36 -5.83
C PRO A 51 5.81 -22.91 -6.70
N ASN A 52 5.05 -23.89 -6.21
CA ASN A 52 3.99 -24.57 -7.00
C ASN A 52 2.56 -24.21 -6.55
N ARG A 53 2.43 -23.47 -5.45
CA ARG A 53 1.15 -23.10 -4.86
C ARG A 53 1.23 -21.63 -4.47
N HIS A 54 0.57 -20.79 -5.25
CA HIS A 54 0.60 -19.34 -5.05
C HIS A 54 -0.72 -18.85 -4.49
N PHE A 55 -0.61 -17.91 -3.57
CA PHE A 55 -1.70 -17.01 -3.23
C PHE A 55 -1.86 -16.00 -4.37
N ASN A 56 -2.90 -16.19 -5.19
CA ASN A 56 -3.07 -15.45 -6.44
C ASN A 56 -3.85 -14.13 -6.22
N ILE A 57 -4.07 -13.37 -7.28
CA ILE A 57 -4.76 -12.06 -7.21
C ILE A 57 -6.24 -12.23 -6.85
N GLU A 58 -6.90 -13.29 -7.33
CA GLU A 58 -8.31 -13.58 -7.02
C GLU A 58 -8.49 -13.95 -5.53
N ASP A 59 -7.57 -14.75 -4.97
CA ASP A 59 -7.49 -15.05 -3.54
C ASP A 59 -7.30 -13.76 -2.73
N PHE A 60 -6.49 -12.83 -3.25
CA PHE A 60 -6.23 -11.55 -2.63
C PHE A 60 -7.46 -10.65 -2.61
N GLU A 61 -8.13 -10.47 -3.75
CA GLU A 61 -9.37 -9.69 -3.81
C GLU A 61 -10.43 -10.26 -2.88
N ARG A 62 -10.62 -11.58 -2.91
CA ARG A 62 -11.55 -12.27 -2.00
C ARG A 62 -11.16 -12.09 -0.54
N TYR A 63 -9.87 -12.13 -0.21
CA TYR A 63 -9.39 -11.85 1.14
C TYR A 63 -9.78 -10.44 1.60
N LEU A 64 -9.58 -9.42 0.76
CA LEU A 64 -9.96 -8.04 1.09
C LEU A 64 -11.47 -7.92 1.33
N GLU A 65 -12.28 -8.52 0.45
CA GLU A 65 -13.74 -8.47 0.52
C GLU A 65 -14.29 -9.16 1.77
N THR A 66 -13.82 -10.38 2.04
CA THR A 66 -14.35 -11.22 3.13
C THR A 66 -13.82 -10.83 4.50
N SER A 67 -12.54 -10.44 4.59
CA SER A 67 -11.92 -10.10 5.86
C SER A 67 -12.06 -8.63 6.26
N GLY A 68 -12.31 -7.75 5.28
CA GLY A 68 -12.26 -6.30 5.45
C GLY A 68 -10.86 -5.76 5.76
N ASP A 69 -9.82 -6.58 5.63
CA ASP A 69 -8.45 -6.20 5.95
C ASP A 69 -7.80 -5.40 4.82
N MET A 70 -7.81 -4.08 4.93
CA MET A 70 -7.18 -3.21 3.94
C MET A 70 -5.67 -3.00 4.18
N THR A 71 -5.10 -3.60 5.24
CA THR A 71 -3.66 -3.48 5.57
C THR A 71 -2.75 -3.86 4.38
N PRO A 72 -3.00 -4.95 3.63
CA PRO A 72 -2.18 -5.29 2.47
C PRO A 72 -2.23 -4.26 1.34
N LEU A 73 -3.39 -3.60 1.12
CA LEU A 73 -3.48 -2.51 0.16
C LEU A 73 -2.68 -1.30 0.63
N HIS A 74 -2.82 -0.92 1.91
CA HIS A 74 -2.02 0.16 2.48
C HIS A 74 -0.51 -0.14 2.41
N TYR A 75 -0.11 -1.40 2.61
CA TYR A 75 1.27 -1.83 2.40
C TYR A 75 1.74 -1.60 0.96
N LEU A 76 0.94 -1.93 -0.05
CA LEU A 76 1.31 -1.69 -1.46
C LEU A 76 1.40 -0.20 -1.78
N VAL A 77 0.46 0.59 -1.26
CA VAL A 77 0.50 2.06 -1.41
C VAL A 77 1.77 2.61 -0.77
N GLU A 78 2.09 2.19 0.44
CA GLU A 78 3.33 2.61 1.12
C GLU A 78 4.57 2.19 0.33
N LYS A 79 4.63 0.92 -0.09
CA LYS A 79 5.79 0.35 -0.79
C LYS A 79 6.06 0.98 -2.15
N TYR A 80 5.02 1.28 -2.92
CA TYR A 80 5.17 1.67 -4.34
C TYR A 80 4.74 3.11 -4.64
N LEU A 81 3.85 3.71 -3.84
CA LEU A 81 3.31 5.04 -4.09
C LEU A 81 3.82 6.11 -3.12
N ARG A 82 4.31 5.75 -1.92
CA ARG A 82 4.81 6.72 -0.92
C ARG A 82 5.90 7.63 -1.50
N ARG A 83 6.89 7.07 -2.20
CA ARG A 83 7.95 7.87 -2.85
C ARG A 83 7.40 8.89 -3.85
N ARG A 84 6.31 8.58 -4.56
CA ARG A 84 5.66 9.53 -5.50
C ARG A 84 4.87 10.61 -4.76
N LEU A 85 4.20 10.27 -3.67
CA LEU A 85 3.51 11.23 -2.81
C LEU A 85 4.48 12.19 -2.14
N ASP A 86 5.55 11.67 -1.55
CA ASP A 86 6.58 12.48 -0.88
C ASP A 86 7.28 13.41 -1.88
N THR A 87 7.59 12.91 -3.09
CA THR A 87 8.18 13.75 -4.16
C THR A 87 7.23 14.86 -4.59
N LYS A 88 5.93 14.59 -4.74
CA LYS A 88 4.94 15.59 -5.12
C LYS A 88 4.74 16.63 -4.02
N GLN A 89 4.64 16.21 -2.76
CA GLN A 89 4.50 17.11 -1.62
C GLN A 89 5.75 17.99 -1.44
N ALA A 90 6.95 17.41 -1.57
CA ALA A 90 8.20 18.16 -1.54
C ALA A 90 8.27 19.18 -2.69
N ALA A 91 7.88 18.79 -3.91
CA ALA A 91 7.84 19.71 -5.04
C ALA A 91 6.83 20.86 -4.84
N LEU A 92 5.64 20.57 -4.30
CA LEU A 92 4.65 21.59 -3.97
C LEU A 92 5.16 22.55 -2.89
N ALA A 93 5.81 22.04 -1.84
CA ALA A 93 6.42 22.86 -0.81
C ALA A 93 7.53 23.77 -1.37
N GLN A 94 8.36 23.25 -2.28
CA GLN A 94 9.38 24.05 -2.98
C GLN A 94 8.75 25.13 -3.86
N ILE A 95 7.69 24.82 -4.61
CA ILE A 95 6.96 25.83 -5.42
C ILE A 95 6.38 26.92 -4.52
N GLN A 96 5.78 26.56 -3.37
CA GLN A 96 5.24 27.53 -2.43
C GLN A 96 6.34 28.42 -1.82
N ALA A 97 7.50 27.85 -1.52
CA ALA A 97 8.65 28.59 -0.99
C ALA A 97 9.26 29.56 -2.02
N LEU A 98 9.40 29.11 -3.28
CA LEU A 98 10.02 29.89 -4.37
C LEU A 98 9.03 30.84 -5.07
N GLY A 99 7.73 30.60 -4.95
CA GLY A 99 6.68 31.35 -5.63
C GLY A 99 6.79 32.88 -5.46
N PRO A 100 6.95 33.40 -4.23
CA PRO A 100 7.10 34.83 -4.00
C PRO A 100 8.32 35.43 -4.71
N GLU A 101 9.45 34.74 -4.66
CA GLU A 101 10.72 35.20 -5.24
C GLU A 101 10.69 35.14 -6.77
N LEU A 102 10.08 34.08 -7.32
CA LEU A 102 9.85 33.94 -8.75
C LEU A 102 8.93 35.04 -9.31
N ILE A 103 7.85 35.37 -8.60
CA ILE A 103 6.95 36.48 -8.98
C ILE A 103 7.70 37.81 -8.97
N ASP A 104 8.57 38.04 -7.98
CA ASP A 104 9.35 39.27 -7.88
C ASP A 104 10.38 39.41 -9.01
N LEU A 105 11.03 38.30 -9.39
CA LEU A 105 11.94 38.24 -10.54
C LEU A 105 11.21 38.45 -11.87
N LEU A 106 10.03 37.86 -12.06
CA LEU A 106 9.20 38.05 -13.26
C LEU A 106 8.77 39.51 -13.41
N LYS A 107 8.37 40.16 -12.31
CA LYS A 107 8.09 41.61 -12.29
C LYS A 107 9.31 42.44 -12.67
N LYS A 108 10.49 42.14 -12.11
CA LYS A 108 11.75 42.83 -12.44
C LYS A 108 12.16 42.62 -13.90
N ALA A 109 11.85 41.46 -14.48
CA ALA A 109 12.10 41.15 -15.89
C ALA A 109 11.06 41.78 -16.84
N GLY A 110 10.04 42.47 -16.33
CA GLY A 110 8.98 43.07 -17.14
C GLY A 110 7.99 42.05 -17.74
N ILE A 111 8.01 40.80 -17.25
CA ILE A 111 7.10 39.74 -17.69
C ILE A 111 5.87 39.79 -16.78
N SER A 112 4.85 40.54 -17.19
CA SER A 112 3.58 40.61 -16.48
C SER A 112 2.77 39.33 -16.75
N THR A 113 2.39 38.64 -15.67
CA THR A 113 1.27 37.68 -15.63
C THR A 113 0.16 38.27 -14.79
#